data_AF-A0A660NSQ7-F1
#
_entry.id   AF-A0A660NSQ7-F1
#
_cell.length_a   1.000
_cell.length_b   1.000
_cell.length_c   1.000
_cell.angle_alpha   90.00
_cell.angle_beta   90.00
_cell.angle_gamma   90.00
#
_symmetry.space_group_name_H-M   'P 1'
#
loop_
_entity.id
_entity.type
_entity.pdbx_description
1 polymer ?
#
loop_
_entity_poly.entity_id
_entity_poly.type
_entity_poly.pdbx_seq_one_letter_code
_entity_poly.pdbx_strand_id
1 'polypeptide(L)'
;MYKENVAHSLLWLFIFFIPVAAMSLYDSSTFRTYSWTHIFSVWTVVFIYFDAFLVHNFFLLPLIIYRKQRIHYVCGTIILILIFVLVLYVFHTQTAEESLRAIVQAGYVQSRITDNQTTITTQIIVVNTIILVLMFGMNLGVKLFFKYNDDQKKLYDLEKKNLEQQLISLKYQINPHFFMNTLNNIHALVDIDPEKAKWAIIVMSKMMRYILYEGNNTFIPLQKESDFIHSYISLMRMRYTDKVKIN
;
A
#
# COMPACT_ATOMS: atom_id res chain seq x y z
N MET A 1 -0.30 -5.04 -3.82
CA MET A 1 -0.63 -6.48 -3.82
C MET A 1 0.39 -7.33 -4.57
N TYR A 2 0.74 -7.02 -5.83
CA TYR A 2 1.73 -7.83 -6.59
C TYR A 2 3.13 -7.86 -5.96
N LYS A 3 3.67 -6.70 -5.55
CA LYS A 3 5.04 -6.60 -4.99
C LYS A 3 5.23 -7.40 -3.68
N GLU A 4 4.22 -7.40 -2.83
CA GLU A 4 4.22 -8.15 -1.57
C GLU A 4 4.20 -9.67 -1.82
N ASN A 5 3.34 -10.15 -2.72
CA ASN A 5 3.25 -11.57 -3.02
C ASN A 5 4.56 -12.08 -3.63
N VAL A 6 5.22 -11.30 -4.50
CA VAL A 6 6.54 -11.65 -5.06
C VAL A 6 7.59 -11.81 -3.97
N ALA A 7 7.65 -10.89 -3.00
CA ALA A 7 8.59 -10.98 -1.89
C ALA A 7 8.37 -12.25 -1.04
N HIS A 8 7.11 -12.59 -0.75
CA HIS A 8 6.78 -13.82 -0.03
C HIS A 8 7.12 -15.08 -0.83
N SER A 9 6.85 -15.10 -2.14
CA SER A 9 7.21 -16.23 -3.00
C SER A 9 8.72 -16.47 -3.04
N LEU A 10 9.53 -15.40 -3.13
CA LEU A 10 10.98 -15.50 -3.08
C LEU A 10 11.48 -16.00 -1.73
N LEU A 11 10.88 -15.53 -0.63
CA LEU A 11 11.20 -15.97 0.73
C LEU A 11 10.91 -17.46 0.91
N TRP A 12 9.75 -17.94 0.47
CA TRP A 12 9.42 -19.36 0.56
C TRP A 12 10.31 -20.23 -0.32
N LEU A 13 10.61 -19.79 -1.54
CA LEU A 13 11.61 -20.46 -2.41
C LEU A 13 12.96 -20.62 -1.70
N PHE A 14 13.41 -19.57 -1.02
CA PHE A 14 14.63 -19.60 -0.24
C PHE A 14 14.53 -20.61 0.92
N ILE A 15 13.43 -20.60 1.70
CA ILE A 15 13.22 -21.55 2.80
C ILE A 15 13.25 -23.01 2.30
N PHE A 16 12.58 -23.32 1.20
CA PHE A 16 12.57 -24.67 0.63
C PHE A 16 13.95 -25.12 0.13
N PHE A 17 14.82 -24.18 -0.23
CA PHE A 17 16.19 -24.45 -0.67
C PHE A 17 17.16 -24.74 0.49
N ILE A 18 16.91 -24.21 1.70
CA ILE A 18 17.80 -24.35 2.86
C ILE A 18 18.18 -25.81 3.16
N PRO A 19 17.25 -26.79 3.24
CA PRO A 19 17.61 -28.18 3.57
C PRO A 19 18.56 -28.82 2.56
N VAL A 20 18.42 -28.47 1.28
CA VAL A 20 19.27 -28.97 0.20
C VAL A 20 20.67 -28.36 0.29
N ALA A 21 20.75 -27.04 0.49
CA ALA A 21 22.01 -26.33 0.65
C ALA A 21 22.76 -26.74 1.94
N ALA A 22 22.03 -26.94 3.04
CA ALA A 22 22.61 -27.40 4.30
C ALA A 22 23.25 -28.78 4.15
N MET A 23 22.61 -29.68 3.38
CA MET A 23 23.15 -31.01 3.13
C MET A 23 24.39 -30.97 2.24
N SER A 24 24.41 -30.16 1.18
CA SER A 24 25.58 -30.05 0.31
C SER A 24 26.80 -29.44 1.01
N LEU A 25 26.59 -28.54 1.98
CA LEU A 25 27.66 -27.96 2.80
C LEU A 25 28.17 -28.90 3.90
N TYR A 26 27.31 -29.78 4.43
CA TYR A 26 27.71 -30.74 5.47
C TYR A 26 28.60 -31.88 4.90
N ASP A 27 28.32 -32.30 3.67
CA ASP A 27 29.00 -33.41 2.98
C ASP A 27 30.49 -33.13 2.67
N SER A 28 30.91 -31.87 2.50
CA SER A 28 32.32 -31.55 2.25
C SER A 28 33.25 -31.90 3.42
N SER A 29 32.70 -32.28 4.59
CA SER A 29 33.45 -32.62 5.80
C SER A 29 33.43 -34.11 6.17
N THR A 30 32.47 -34.91 5.68
CA THR A 30 32.35 -36.34 6.01
C THR A 30 31.69 -37.12 4.87
N PHE A 31 32.35 -38.17 4.35
CA PHE A 31 31.86 -39.11 3.33
C PHE A 31 30.56 -39.85 3.78
N ARG A 32 29.43 -39.16 3.89
CA ARG A 32 28.10 -39.76 4.15
C ARG A 32 27.23 -39.60 2.91
N THR A 33 26.64 -40.70 2.47
CA THR A 33 25.71 -40.74 1.33
C THR A 33 24.50 -39.82 1.51
N TYR A 34 24.08 -39.15 0.44
CA TYR A 34 22.86 -38.32 0.39
C TYR A 34 21.63 -39.08 0.88
N SER A 35 21.15 -38.72 2.08
CA SER A 35 19.91 -39.24 2.65
C SER A 35 18.73 -38.34 2.28
N TRP A 36 18.13 -38.61 1.12
CA TRP A 36 16.93 -37.91 0.65
C TRP A 36 15.75 -38.02 1.63
N THR A 37 15.69 -39.08 2.44
CA THR A 37 14.65 -39.27 3.45
C THR A 37 14.65 -38.17 4.52
N HIS A 38 15.83 -37.66 4.89
CA HIS A 38 15.94 -36.54 5.83
C HIS A 38 15.49 -35.22 5.19
N ILE A 39 15.77 -34.99 3.91
CA ILE A 39 15.27 -33.80 3.21
C ILE A 39 13.74 -33.82 3.16
N PHE A 40 13.15 -34.96 2.80
CA PHE A 40 11.70 -35.11 2.74
C PHE A 40 11.04 -34.88 4.09
N SER A 41 11.61 -35.38 5.19
CA SER A 41 11.05 -35.14 6.53
C SER A 41 11.10 -33.66 6.94
N VAL A 42 12.20 -32.94 6.62
CA VAL A 42 12.27 -31.49 6.84
C VAL A 42 11.22 -30.77 5.99
N TRP A 43 11.08 -31.12 4.72
CA TRP A 43 10.07 -30.53 3.85
C TRP A 43 8.65 -30.78 4.34
N THR A 44 8.32 -31.95 4.90
CA THR A 44 6.98 -32.18 5.45
C THR A 44 6.64 -31.16 6.54
N VAL A 45 7.59 -30.81 7.41
CA VAL A 45 7.36 -29.77 8.44
C VAL A 45 7.26 -28.39 7.81
N VAL A 46 8.12 -28.06 6.84
CA VAL A 46 8.08 -26.77 6.11
C VAL A 46 6.75 -26.60 5.38
N PHE A 47 6.18 -27.65 4.81
CA PHE A 47 4.86 -27.61 4.17
C PHE A 47 3.74 -27.26 5.15
N ILE A 48 3.76 -27.80 6.37
CA ILE A 48 2.77 -27.45 7.41
C ILE A 48 2.80 -25.94 7.70
N TYR A 49 4.00 -25.35 7.78
CA TYR A 49 4.17 -23.90 7.94
C TYR A 49 3.70 -23.12 6.71
N PHE A 50 4.02 -23.62 5.51
CA PHE A 50 3.64 -22.99 4.25
C PHE A 50 2.12 -22.93 4.10
N ASP A 51 1.43 -24.03 4.37
CA ASP A 51 -0.03 -24.12 4.26
C ASP A 51 -0.70 -23.17 5.28
N ALA A 52 -0.22 -23.16 6.53
CA ALA A 52 -0.70 -22.22 7.54
C ALA A 52 -0.48 -20.75 7.10
N PHE A 53 0.67 -20.45 6.51
CA PHE A 53 0.95 -19.12 5.95
C PHE A 53 0.01 -18.74 4.82
N LEU A 54 -0.26 -19.65 3.87
CA LEU A 54 -1.17 -19.40 2.76
C LEU A 54 -2.58 -19.10 3.25
N VAL A 55 -3.09 -19.92 4.18
CA VAL A 55 -4.41 -19.72 4.79
C VAL A 55 -4.48 -18.34 5.45
N HIS A 56 -3.48 -18.00 6.27
CA HIS A 56 -3.42 -16.70 6.93
C HIS A 56 -3.37 -15.54 5.92
N ASN A 57 -2.52 -15.64 4.90
CA ASN A 57 -2.30 -14.56 3.94
C ASN A 57 -3.51 -14.29 3.03
N PHE A 58 -4.12 -15.36 2.51
CA PHE A 58 -5.16 -15.26 1.48
C PHE A 58 -6.58 -15.26 2.03
N PHE A 59 -6.84 -15.87 3.18
CA PHE A 59 -8.19 -15.94 3.74
C PHE A 59 -8.38 -15.02 4.94
N LEU A 60 -7.44 -14.98 5.89
CA LEU A 60 -7.60 -14.21 7.13
C LEU A 60 -7.27 -12.73 6.95
N LEU A 61 -6.12 -12.39 6.35
CA LEU A 61 -5.72 -10.98 6.20
C LEU A 61 -6.71 -10.11 5.41
N PRO A 62 -7.41 -10.60 4.37
CA PRO A 62 -8.45 -9.79 3.72
C PRO A 62 -9.62 -9.40 4.62
N LEU A 63 -9.94 -10.20 5.65
CA LEU A 63 -11.04 -9.92 6.58
C LEU A 63 -10.77 -8.65 7.39
N ILE A 64 -9.53 -8.46 7.86
CA ILE A 64 -9.16 -7.28 8.63
C ILE A 64 -8.90 -6.06 7.72
N ILE A 65 -8.28 -6.26 6.56
CA ILE A 65 -7.83 -5.18 5.67
C ILE A 65 -8.97 -4.57 4.84
N TYR A 66 -9.88 -5.39 4.32
CA TYR A 66 -10.93 -4.94 3.39
C TYR A 66 -12.31 -4.96 4.02
N ARG A 67 -12.64 -6.00 4.80
CA ARG A 67 -13.97 -6.15 5.40
C ARG A 67 -14.09 -5.52 6.80
N LYS A 68 -12.99 -5.09 7.41
CA LYS A 68 -12.92 -4.57 8.80
C LYS A 68 -13.52 -5.53 9.85
N GLN A 69 -13.62 -6.82 9.55
CA GLN A 69 -14.22 -7.84 10.41
C GLN A 69 -13.20 -8.38 11.42
N ARG A 70 -12.81 -7.55 12.40
CA ARG A 70 -11.73 -7.87 13.37
C ARG A 70 -11.99 -9.15 14.16
N ILE A 71 -13.24 -9.39 14.56
CA ILE A 71 -13.61 -10.58 15.36
C ILE A 71 -13.40 -11.87 14.54
N HIS A 72 -13.88 -11.90 13.29
CA HIS A 72 -13.71 -13.06 12.40
C HIS A 72 -12.23 -13.35 12.11
N TYR A 73 -11.40 -12.31 11.97
CA TYR A 73 -9.95 -12.45 11.84
C TYR A 73 -9.34 -13.08 13.10
N VAL A 74 -9.61 -12.53 14.29
CA VAL A 74 -9.04 -13.04 15.54
C VAL A 74 -9.47 -14.48 15.80
N CYS A 75 -10.77 -14.79 15.67
CA CYS A 75 -11.27 -16.15 15.82
C CYS A 75 -10.65 -17.09 14.78
N GLY A 76 -10.56 -16.68 13.52
CA GLY A 76 -9.95 -17.48 12.45
C GLY A 76 -8.46 -17.76 12.68
N THR A 77 -7.69 -16.78 13.16
CA THR A 77 -6.27 -16.96 13.48
C THR A 77 -6.08 -17.88 14.68
N ILE A 78 -6.91 -17.77 15.73
CA ILE A 78 -6.87 -18.67 16.88
C ILE A 78 -7.18 -20.11 16.44
N ILE A 79 -8.23 -20.31 15.63
CA ILE A 79 -8.58 -21.62 15.09
C ILE A 79 -7.44 -22.20 14.26
N LEU A 80 -6.81 -21.38 13.41
CA LEU A 80 -5.67 -21.81 12.59
C LEU A 80 -4.46 -22.22 13.45
N ILE A 81 -4.17 -21.49 14.53
CA ILE A 81 -3.12 -21.86 15.49
C ILE A 81 -3.46 -23.17 16.19
N LEU A 82 -4.70 -23.38 16.63
CA LEU A 82 -5.13 -24.62 17.27
C LEU A 82 -5.01 -25.82 16.32
N ILE A 83 -5.43 -25.66 15.06
CA ILE A 83 -5.27 -26.69 14.02
C ILE A 83 -3.79 -26.99 13.79
N PHE A 84 -2.94 -25.96 13.69
CA PHE A 84 -1.50 -26.14 13.52
C PHE A 84 -0.86 -26.89 14.70
N VAL A 85 -1.20 -26.52 15.93
CA VAL A 85 -0.73 -27.21 17.15
C VAL A 85 -1.19 -28.67 17.16
N LEU A 86 -2.44 -28.94 16.80
CA LEU A 86 -2.97 -30.29 16.71
C LEU A 86 -2.22 -31.13 15.68
N VAL A 87 -2.00 -30.59 14.48
CA VAL A 87 -1.27 -31.27 13.39
C VAL A 87 0.16 -31.57 13.82
N LEU A 88 0.86 -30.61 14.43
CA LEU A 88 2.22 -30.83 14.93
C LEU A 88 2.27 -31.82 16.09
N TYR A 89 1.30 -31.77 17.00
CA TYR A 89 1.20 -32.72 18.10
C TYR A 89 1.09 -34.15 17.56
N VAL A 90 0.16 -34.40 16.64
CA VAL A 90 -0.03 -35.71 16.00
C VAL A 90 1.23 -36.14 15.24
N PHE A 91 1.85 -35.24 14.49
CA PHE A 91 3.06 -35.54 13.73
C PHE A 91 4.23 -35.95 14.64
N HIS A 92 4.48 -35.20 15.71
CA HIS A 92 5.60 -35.48 16.61
C HIS A 92 5.36 -36.69 17.50
N THR A 93 4.13 -36.93 17.97
CA THR A 93 3.83 -38.13 18.76
C THR A 93 3.93 -39.41 17.93
N GLN A 94 3.45 -39.41 16.68
CA GLN A 94 3.63 -40.55 15.77
C GLN A 94 5.11 -40.85 15.53
N THR A 95 5.91 -39.82 15.21
CA THR A 95 7.35 -39.97 14.96
C THR A 95 8.09 -40.45 16.23
N ALA A 96 7.70 -39.96 17.41
CA ALA A 96 8.27 -40.37 18.68
C ALA A 96 7.93 -41.83 19.03
N GLU A 97 6.68 -42.26 18.80
CA GLU A 97 6.26 -43.65 19.02
C GLU A 97 7.00 -44.64 18.11
N GLU A 98 7.17 -44.32 16.83
CA GLU A 98 7.94 -45.15 15.89
C GLU A 98 9.39 -45.29 16.34
N SER A 99 10.00 -44.18 16.76
CA SER A 99 11.35 -44.15 17.30
C SER A 99 11.47 -44.97 18.58
N LEU A 100 10.49 -44.88 19.48
CA LEU A 100 10.44 -45.65 20.72
C LEU A 100 10.34 -47.15 20.43
N ARG A 101 9.46 -47.57 19.50
CA ARG A 101 9.33 -48.98 19.10
C ARG A 101 10.65 -49.55 18.59
N ALA A 102 11.38 -48.79 17.77
CA ALA A 102 12.69 -49.20 17.27
C ALA A 102 13.74 -49.35 18.40
N ILE A 103 13.77 -48.41 19.36
CA ILE A 103 14.69 -48.44 20.50
C ILE A 103 14.37 -49.59 21.46
N VAL A 104 13.09 -49.87 21.71
CA VAL A 104 12.64 -51.00 22.54
C VAL A 104 13.01 -52.32 21.91
N GLN A 105 12.81 -52.47 20.60
CA GLN A 105 13.27 -53.65 19.87
C GLN A 105 14.80 -53.83 19.94
N ALA A 106 15.55 -52.74 20.10
CA ALA A 106 17.00 -52.75 20.30
C ALA A 106 17.45 -53.04 21.75
N GLY A 107 16.52 -53.24 22.70
CA GLY A 107 16.82 -53.74 24.05
C GLY A 107 17.06 -52.70 25.16
N TYR A 108 16.64 -51.44 24.99
CA TYR A 108 16.83 -50.38 25.98
C TYR A 108 15.65 -50.24 26.99
N VAL A 109 15.91 -49.68 28.18
CA VAL A 109 14.96 -49.55 29.30
C VAL A 109 13.81 -48.56 29.02
N GLN A 110 12.57 -49.04 29.06
CA GLN A 110 11.36 -48.31 28.65
C GLN A 110 11.04 -47.05 29.49
N SER A 111 11.14 -47.10 30.83
CA SER A 111 10.56 -46.06 31.70
C SER A 111 11.28 -44.71 31.63
N ARG A 112 12.62 -44.69 31.52
CA ARG A 112 13.39 -43.44 31.38
C ARG A 112 13.25 -42.79 29.99
N ILE A 113 12.87 -43.57 28.98
CA ILE A 113 12.76 -43.07 27.60
C ILE A 113 11.43 -42.35 27.40
N THR A 114 10.32 -42.88 27.94
CA THR A 114 8.99 -42.29 27.81
C THR A 114 8.89 -40.89 28.41
N ASP A 115 9.40 -40.66 29.64
CA ASP A 115 9.35 -39.34 30.29
C ASP A 115 10.17 -38.27 29.57
N ASN A 116 11.31 -38.66 28.98
CA ASN A 116 12.15 -37.72 28.25
C ASN A 116 11.52 -37.35 26.89
N GLN A 117 10.86 -38.30 26.22
CA GLN A 117 10.22 -38.07 24.91
C GLN A 117 9.00 -37.15 24.99
N THR A 118 8.18 -37.24 26.04
CA THR A 118 7.01 -36.35 26.24
C THR A 118 7.46 -34.90 26.49
N THR A 119 8.53 -34.73 27.27
CA THR A 119 9.13 -33.42 27.56
C THR A 119 9.69 -32.78 26.28
N ILE A 120 10.46 -33.54 25.50
CA ILE A 120 11.05 -33.08 24.23
C ILE A 120 9.95 -32.68 23.23
N THR A 121 8.93 -33.51 23.07
CA THR A 121 7.80 -33.23 22.15
C THR A 121 7.07 -31.94 22.53
N THR A 122 6.83 -31.73 23.82
CA THR A 122 6.17 -30.52 24.31
C THR A 122 7.02 -29.26 24.02
N GLN A 123 8.33 -29.31 24.28
CA GLN A 123 9.24 -28.20 23.98
C GLN A 123 9.27 -27.86 22.49
N ILE A 124 9.33 -28.88 21.62
CA ILE A 124 9.30 -28.71 20.18
C ILE A 124 8.00 -28.02 19.75
N ILE A 125 6.85 -28.46 20.23
CA ILE A 125 5.55 -27.86 19.89
C ILE A 125 5.49 -26.39 20.34
N VAL A 126 5.96 -26.08 21.55
CA VAL A 126 5.99 -24.70 22.07
C VAL A 126 6.86 -23.81 21.18
N VAL A 127 8.08 -24.24 20.85
CA VAL A 127 8.98 -23.48 19.98
C VAL A 127 8.36 -23.27 18.59
N ASN A 128 7.80 -24.32 17.98
CA ASN A 128 7.18 -24.21 16.67
C ASN A 128 5.96 -23.26 16.68
N THR A 129 5.18 -23.26 17.77
CA THR A 129 4.04 -22.37 17.96
C THR A 129 4.49 -20.91 18.09
N ILE A 130 5.56 -20.64 18.83
CA ILE A 130 6.15 -19.30 18.93
C ILE A 130 6.60 -18.80 17.56
N ILE A 131 7.29 -19.64 16.78
CA ILE A 131 7.72 -19.32 15.41
C ILE A 131 6.50 -18.99 14.53
N LEU A 132 5.43 -19.77 14.61
CA LEU A 132 4.20 -19.52 13.85
C LEU A 132 3.58 -18.16 14.21
N VAL A 133 3.46 -17.85 15.50
CA VAL A 133 2.91 -16.58 15.98
C VAL A 133 3.74 -15.39 15.48
N LEU A 134 5.07 -15.50 15.55
CA LEU A 134 5.97 -14.49 15.01
C LEU A 134 5.82 -14.33 13.49
N MET A 135 5.72 -15.43 12.76
CA MET A 135 5.49 -15.43 11.31
C MET A 135 4.18 -14.73 10.94
N PHE A 136 3.08 -15.02 11.65
CA PHE A 136 1.79 -14.36 11.43
C PHE A 136 1.85 -12.87 11.77
N GLY A 137 2.51 -12.51 12.88
CA GLY A 137 2.74 -11.12 13.27
C GLY A 137 3.54 -10.35 12.21
N MET A 138 4.62 -10.94 11.69
CA MET A 138 5.43 -10.35 10.63
C MET A 138 4.63 -10.20 9.34
N ASN A 139 3.89 -11.23 8.92
CA ASN A 139 3.04 -11.20 7.73
C ASN A 139 1.98 -10.08 7.82
N LEU A 140 1.30 -9.96 8.97
CA LEU A 140 0.38 -8.86 9.23
C LEU A 140 1.08 -7.50 9.15
N GLY A 141 2.26 -7.37 9.78
CA GLY A 141 3.04 -6.13 9.77
C GLY A 141 3.44 -5.70 8.36
N VAL A 142 3.96 -6.62 7.53
CA VAL A 142 4.32 -6.36 6.14
C VAL A 142 3.09 -5.87 5.35
N LYS A 143 1.95 -6.55 5.52
CA LYS A 143 0.74 -6.20 4.77
C LYS A 143 0.16 -4.85 5.17
N LEU A 144 0.20 -4.52 6.47
CA LEU A 144 -0.19 -3.21 6.98
C LEU A 144 0.75 -2.11 6.47
N PHE A 145 2.06 -2.36 6.43
CA PHE A 145 3.04 -1.41 5.90
C PHE A 145 2.78 -1.06 4.43
N PHE A 146 2.60 -2.08 3.58
CA PHE A 146 2.30 -1.84 2.16
C PHE A 146 0.95 -1.14 1.96
N LYS A 147 -0.07 -1.49 2.75
CA LYS A 147 -1.37 -0.81 2.72
C LYS A 147 -1.24 0.66 3.11
N TYR A 148 -0.54 0.94 4.21
CA TYR A 148 -0.33 2.30 4.69
C TYR A 148 0.33 3.18 3.62
N ASN A 149 1.37 2.68 2.97
CA ASN A 149 2.06 3.41 1.90
C ASN A 149 1.15 3.69 0.69
N ASP A 150 0.29 2.72 0.32
CA ASP A 150 -0.68 2.90 -0.77
C ASP A 150 -1.78 3.93 -0.40
N ASP A 151 -2.25 3.88 0.84
CA ASP A 151 -3.26 4.81 1.37
C ASP A 151 -2.68 6.24 1.46
N GLN A 152 -1.43 6.42 1.91
CA GLN A 152 -0.75 7.72 1.93
C GLN A 152 -0.60 8.33 0.53
N LYS A 153 -0.22 7.51 -0.46
CA LYS A 153 -0.12 7.98 -1.84
C LYS A 153 -1.46 8.46 -2.38
N LYS A 154 -2.54 7.71 -2.12
CA LYS A 154 -3.90 8.11 -2.51
C LYS A 154 -4.33 9.39 -1.82
N LEU A 155 -4.01 9.57 -0.53
CA LEU A 155 -4.33 10.79 0.20
C LEU A 155 -3.63 12.01 -0.42
N TYR A 156 -2.34 11.89 -0.73
CA TYR A 156 -1.60 12.95 -1.41
C TYR A 156 -2.21 13.31 -2.78
N ASP A 157 -2.57 12.30 -3.59
CA ASP A 157 -3.20 12.51 -4.89
C ASP A 157 -4.58 13.18 -4.77
N LEU A 158 -5.35 12.85 -3.71
CA LEU A 158 -6.64 13.48 -3.42
C LEU A 158 -6.49 14.93 -2.95
N GLU A 159 -5.51 15.22 -2.09
CA GLU A 159 -5.22 16.56 -1.61
C GLU A 159 -4.80 17.48 -2.78
N LYS A 160 -3.93 16.98 -3.66
CA LYS A 160 -3.53 17.70 -4.87
C LYS A 160 -4.75 18.06 -5.74
N LYS A 161 -5.62 17.08 -6.02
CA LYS A 161 -6.86 17.32 -6.79
C LYS A 161 -7.79 18.32 -6.11
N ASN A 162 -7.88 18.28 -4.77
CA ASN A 162 -8.68 19.23 -4.01
C ASN A 162 -8.14 20.65 -4.15
N LEU A 163 -6.82 20.85 -4.00
CA LEU A 163 -6.16 22.14 -4.20
C LEU A 163 -6.38 22.68 -5.62
N GLU A 164 -6.24 21.83 -6.64
CA GLU A 164 -6.53 22.20 -8.03
C GLU A 164 -7.98 22.67 -8.20
N GLN A 165 -8.96 21.97 -7.60
CA GLN A 165 -10.36 22.38 -7.62
C GLN A 165 -10.62 23.70 -6.88
N GLN A 166 -9.97 23.92 -5.73
CA GLN A 166 -10.07 25.19 -5.00
C GLN A 166 -9.51 26.36 -5.81
N LEU A 167 -8.36 26.17 -6.46
CA LEU A 167 -7.77 27.17 -7.35
C LEU A 167 -8.70 27.51 -8.51
N ILE A 168 -9.32 26.51 -9.14
CA ILE A 168 -10.32 26.70 -10.20
C ILE A 168 -11.51 27.49 -9.66
N SER A 169 -12.05 27.14 -8.49
CA SER A 169 -13.16 27.86 -7.87
C SER A 169 -12.80 29.33 -7.58
N LEU A 170 -11.60 29.59 -7.06
CA LEU A 170 -11.12 30.93 -6.75
C LEU A 170 -10.98 31.79 -8.03
N LYS A 171 -10.47 31.20 -9.13
CA LYS A 171 -10.43 31.85 -10.44
C LYS A 171 -11.83 32.23 -10.93
N TYR A 172 -12.83 31.37 -10.72
CA TYR A 172 -14.21 31.66 -11.11
C TYR A 172 -14.89 32.76 -10.26
N GLN A 173 -14.51 32.94 -8.99
CA GLN A 173 -15.11 33.95 -8.11
C GLN A 173 -14.59 35.38 -8.35
N ILE A 174 -13.35 35.56 -8.81
CA ILE A 174 -12.78 36.88 -9.09
C ILE A 174 -13.41 37.53 -10.34
N ASN A 175 -13.95 36.72 -11.25
CA ASN A 175 -14.41 37.15 -12.56
C ASN A 175 -15.72 37.98 -12.60
N PRO A 176 -16.80 37.62 -11.88
CA PRO A 176 -18.12 38.24 -12.07
C PRO A 176 -18.14 39.71 -11.64
N HIS A 177 -17.52 40.04 -10.51
CA HIS A 177 -17.53 41.41 -10.01
C HIS A 177 -16.71 42.37 -10.89
N PHE A 178 -15.56 41.92 -11.40
CA PHE A 178 -14.78 42.69 -12.38
C PHE A 178 -15.58 42.90 -13.68
N PHE A 179 -16.23 41.85 -14.19
CA PHE A 179 -17.02 41.95 -15.42
C PHE A 179 -18.22 42.85 -15.28
N MET A 180 -19.00 42.74 -14.20
CA MET A 180 -20.17 43.59 -14.00
C MET A 180 -19.77 45.07 -13.91
N ASN A 181 -18.69 45.39 -13.20
CA ASN A 181 -18.18 46.76 -13.14
C ASN A 181 -17.64 47.25 -14.49
N THR A 182 -16.99 46.37 -15.27
CA THR A 182 -16.47 46.73 -16.59
C THR A 182 -17.61 46.96 -17.59
N LEU A 183 -18.65 46.10 -17.58
CA LEU A 183 -19.87 46.29 -18.36
C LEU A 183 -20.57 47.60 -18.05
N ASN A 184 -20.71 47.95 -16.76
CA ASN A 184 -21.32 49.22 -16.36
C ASN A 184 -20.54 50.43 -16.88
N ASN A 185 -19.20 50.39 -16.83
CA ASN A 185 -18.37 51.46 -17.39
C ASN A 185 -18.48 51.54 -18.92
N ILE A 186 -18.49 50.39 -19.60
CA ILE A 186 -18.70 50.32 -21.05
C ILE A 186 -20.06 50.91 -21.42
N HIS A 187 -21.12 50.58 -20.67
CA HIS A 187 -22.46 51.10 -20.89
C HIS A 187 -22.48 52.64 -20.80
N ALA A 188 -21.83 53.23 -19.80
CA ALA A 188 -21.70 54.68 -19.69
C ALA A 188 -20.91 55.29 -20.87
N LEU A 189 -19.93 54.57 -21.41
CA LEU A 189 -19.16 55.01 -22.58
C LEU A 189 -19.98 54.96 -23.88
N VAL A 190 -21.02 54.15 -23.99
CA VAL A 190 -21.83 54.08 -25.23
C VAL A 190 -22.40 55.44 -25.60
N ASP A 191 -22.82 56.23 -24.61
CA ASP A 191 -23.41 57.55 -24.81
C ASP A 191 -22.35 58.68 -24.86
N ILE A 192 -21.21 58.50 -24.18
CA ILE A 192 -20.16 59.53 -24.04
C ILE A 192 -19.11 59.44 -25.15
N ASP A 193 -18.63 58.23 -25.45
CA ASP A 193 -17.57 57.94 -26.42
C ASP A 193 -17.80 56.55 -27.05
N PRO A 194 -18.63 56.47 -28.10
CA PRO A 194 -19.03 55.21 -28.73
C PRO A 194 -17.86 54.40 -29.28
N GLU A 195 -16.79 55.05 -29.75
CA GLU A 195 -15.61 54.38 -30.30
C GLU A 195 -14.79 53.73 -29.18
N LYS A 196 -14.62 54.42 -28.06
CA LYS A 196 -13.98 53.85 -26.86
C LYS A 196 -14.80 52.71 -26.26
N ALA A 197 -16.13 52.81 -26.28
CA ALA A 197 -17.02 51.71 -25.87
C ALA A 197 -16.84 50.46 -26.74
N LYS A 198 -16.84 50.61 -28.08
CA LYS A 198 -16.58 49.50 -29.02
C LYS A 198 -15.23 48.84 -28.77
N TRP A 199 -14.18 49.65 -28.58
CA TRP A 199 -12.85 49.14 -28.28
C TRP A 199 -12.83 48.35 -26.96
N ALA A 200 -13.41 48.89 -25.90
CA ALA A 200 -13.50 48.24 -24.59
C ALA A 200 -14.21 46.88 -24.64
N ILE A 201 -15.29 46.77 -25.42
CA ILE A 201 -16.00 45.49 -25.65
C ILE A 201 -15.07 44.44 -26.27
N ILE A 202 -14.27 44.84 -27.27
CA ILE A 202 -13.32 43.94 -27.94
C ILE A 202 -12.24 43.47 -26.96
N VAL A 203 -11.66 44.39 -26.17
CA VAL A 203 -10.62 44.04 -25.17
C VAL A 203 -11.19 43.12 -24.09
N MET A 204 -12.41 43.41 -23.60
CA MET A 204 -13.10 42.56 -22.63
C MET A 204 -13.40 41.17 -23.18
N SER A 205 -13.84 41.06 -24.44
CA SER A 205 -14.08 39.77 -25.11
C SER A 205 -12.80 38.94 -25.24
N LYS A 206 -11.66 39.57 -25.59
CA LYS A 206 -10.35 38.90 -25.64
C LYS A 206 -9.93 38.39 -24.26
N MET A 207 -10.10 39.23 -23.23
CA MET A 207 -9.77 38.87 -21.85
C MET A 207 -10.65 37.71 -21.34
N MET A 208 -11.96 37.74 -21.62
CA MET A 208 -12.89 36.64 -21.30
C MET A 208 -12.49 35.33 -21.97
N ARG A 209 -12.14 35.39 -23.26
CA ARG A 209 -11.72 34.21 -24.02
C ARG A 209 -10.48 33.57 -23.40
N TYR A 210 -9.51 34.38 -22.98
CA TYR A 210 -8.34 33.88 -22.28
C TYR A 210 -8.70 33.16 -20.97
N ILE A 211 -9.54 33.76 -20.12
CA ILE A 211 -9.90 33.15 -18.82
C ILE A 211 -10.69 31.85 -19.01
N LEU A 212 -11.62 31.80 -19.96
CA LEU A 212 -12.52 30.66 -20.16
C LEU A 212 -11.84 29.47 -20.88
N TYR A 213 -10.96 29.73 -21.83
CA TYR A 213 -10.40 28.67 -22.68
C TYR A 213 -8.92 28.38 -22.39
N GLU A 214 -8.17 29.37 -21.91
CA GLU A 214 -6.73 29.23 -21.70
C GLU A 214 -6.34 29.15 -20.22
N GLY A 215 -7.15 29.68 -19.31
CA GLY A 215 -6.86 29.72 -17.86
C GLY A 215 -6.79 28.36 -17.15
N ASN A 216 -7.18 27.27 -17.83
CA ASN A 216 -7.13 25.90 -17.32
C ASN A 216 -6.00 25.04 -17.93
N ASN A 217 -5.20 25.60 -18.85
CA ASN A 217 -4.07 24.87 -19.42
C ASN A 217 -2.90 24.81 -18.43
N THR A 218 -2.27 23.65 -18.31
CA THR A 218 -1.15 23.41 -17.39
C THR A 218 0.12 24.17 -17.80
N PHE A 219 0.26 24.49 -19.08
CA PHE A 219 1.36 25.28 -19.63
C PHE A 219 0.81 26.35 -20.57
N ILE A 220 1.10 27.61 -20.26
CA ILE A 220 0.70 28.77 -21.07
C ILE A 220 1.97 29.53 -21.46
N PRO A 221 2.14 29.95 -22.72
CA PRO A 221 3.26 30.80 -23.11
C PRO A 221 3.23 32.13 -22.35
N LEU A 222 4.38 32.57 -21.83
CA LEU A 222 4.54 33.83 -21.09
C LEU A 222 3.97 35.05 -21.85
N GLN A 223 4.09 35.04 -23.19
CA GLN A 223 3.54 36.10 -24.03
C GLN A 223 2.03 36.27 -23.85
N LYS A 224 1.27 35.16 -23.76
CA LYS A 224 -0.18 35.22 -23.59
C LYS A 224 -0.59 35.73 -22.20
N GLU A 225 0.19 35.40 -21.17
CA GLU A 225 0.01 35.96 -19.83
C GLU A 225 0.27 37.49 -19.84
N SER A 226 1.33 37.93 -20.53
CA SER A 226 1.63 39.36 -20.70
C SER A 226 0.53 40.12 -21.44
N ASP A 227 0.01 39.54 -22.53
CA ASP A 227 -1.09 40.12 -23.33
C ASP A 227 -2.39 40.20 -22.52
N PHE A 228 -2.65 39.21 -21.67
CA PHE A 228 -3.77 39.21 -20.74
C PHE A 228 -3.64 40.33 -19.70
N ILE A 229 -2.47 40.47 -19.06
CA ILE A 229 -2.20 41.54 -18.09
C ILE A 229 -2.35 42.91 -18.75
N HIS A 230 -1.84 43.09 -19.98
CA HIS A 230 -2.02 44.34 -20.73
C HIS A 230 -3.50 44.65 -20.98
N SER A 231 -4.27 43.67 -21.45
CA SER A 231 -5.71 43.83 -21.68
C SER A 231 -6.46 44.20 -20.40
N TYR A 232 -6.10 43.57 -19.27
CA TYR A 232 -6.66 43.86 -17.96
C TYR A 232 -6.34 45.30 -17.49
N ILE A 233 -5.07 45.71 -17.57
CA ILE A 233 -4.64 47.07 -17.19
C ILE A 233 -5.31 48.11 -18.08
N SER A 234 -5.40 47.86 -19.39
CA SER A 234 -6.11 48.70 -20.34
C SER A 234 -7.56 48.95 -19.94
N LEU A 235 -8.29 47.90 -19.53
CA LEU A 235 -9.66 48.03 -19.06
C LEU A 235 -9.75 48.76 -17.70
N MET A 236 -8.85 48.43 -16.77
CA MET A 236 -8.79 49.09 -15.45
C MET A 236 -8.47 50.59 -15.56
N ARG A 237 -7.63 51.00 -16.51
CA ARG A 237 -7.30 52.42 -16.75
C ARG A 237 -8.51 53.24 -17.17
N MET A 238 -9.47 52.66 -17.89
CA MET A 238 -10.70 53.37 -18.27
C MET A 238 -11.57 53.74 -17.06
N ARG A 239 -11.41 52.99 -15.96
CA ARG A 239 -12.13 53.20 -14.71
C ARG A 239 -11.56 54.35 -13.89
N TYR A 240 -10.35 54.81 -14.21
CA TYR A 240 -9.75 56.01 -13.65
C TYR A 240 -10.03 57.18 -14.59
N THR A 241 -10.85 58.13 -14.13
CA THR A 241 -10.91 59.47 -14.72
C THR A 241 -9.64 60.24 -14.32
N ASP A 242 -9.26 61.29 -15.06
CA ASP A 242 -8.03 62.11 -14.93
C ASP A 242 -7.76 62.77 -13.55
N LYS A 243 -8.43 62.35 -12.48
CA LYS A 243 -8.25 62.84 -11.11
C LYS A 243 -7.30 62.03 -10.24
N VAL A 244 -6.65 60.97 -10.74
CA VAL A 244 -5.65 60.22 -9.95
C VAL A 244 -4.38 59.96 -10.76
N LYS A 245 -3.31 60.68 -10.41
CA LYS A 245 -1.94 60.34 -10.83
C LYS A 245 -1.50 59.07 -10.10
N ILE A 246 -1.17 58.03 -10.86
CA ILE A 246 -0.49 56.84 -10.34
C ILE A 246 1.01 57.12 -10.47
N ASN A 247 1.67 57.29 -9.32
CA ASN A 247 3.13 57.28 -9.20
C ASN A 247 3.62 55.84 -8.99
#